data_AF-A0A969FAM1-F1
#
_entry.id   AF-A0A969FAM1-F1
#
_cell.length_a   1.000
_cell.length_b   1.000
_cell.length_c   1.000
_cell.angle_alpha   90.00
_cell.angle_beta   90.00
_cell.angle_gamma   90.00
#
_symmetry.space_group_name_H-M   'P 1'
#
loop_
_entity.id
_entity.type
_entity.pdbx_description
1 polymer ?
#
loop_
_entity_poly.entity_id
_entity_poly.type
_entity_poly.pdbx_seq_one_letter_code
_entity_poly.pdbx_strand_id
1 'polypeptide(L)'
;MVEKQYGCPVEFTLDKIGGKWKCVILWWLRRGTKRFGELMQLMPGISRKVLTTQLRELEADGLIGRQVFQETPPRVEYSLTAFGETLRPITELMCDWGKANAPQFQFGLMCLRGLHILAIATPLTSQRLEAELGELRGAKVTTVSLAIALNTLNQICPNIVLIDYSIDEDFDLLHESLKTLTADSQKPIPAVALIANDQERDRAISQGFPIHLMEPVETSELVGAIANLTSAEDMEGYAE
;
A
#
# COMPACT_ATOMS: atom_id res chain seq x y z
N MET A 1 4.58 16.36 36.74
CA MET A 1 5.02 16.27 35.32
C MET A 1 5.79 17.55 35.06
N VAL A 2 7.05 17.48 34.64
CA VAL A 2 7.80 18.69 34.27
C VAL A 2 7.29 19.11 32.89
N GLU A 3 6.73 20.31 32.77
CA GLU A 3 6.37 20.86 31.46
C GLU A 3 7.64 21.00 30.63
N LYS A 4 7.65 20.35 29.46
CA LYS A 4 8.76 20.41 28.52
C LYS A 4 8.80 21.81 27.93
N GLN A 5 9.84 22.58 28.22
CA GLN A 5 10.03 23.91 27.66
C GLN A 5 10.76 23.80 26.33
N TYR A 6 10.21 24.41 25.28
CA TYR A 6 10.82 24.45 23.95
C TYR A 6 11.43 25.83 23.71
N GLY A 7 12.64 25.86 23.14
CA GLY A 7 13.35 27.09 22.77
C GLY A 7 12.77 27.76 21.53
N CYS A 8 12.10 27.00 20.66
CA CYS A 8 11.35 27.53 19.52
C CYS A 8 10.24 26.57 19.04
N PRO A 9 9.27 27.03 18.23
CA PRO A 9 8.21 26.17 17.70
C PRO A 9 8.72 24.99 16.85
N VAL A 10 9.89 25.11 16.22
CA VAL A 10 10.50 24.02 15.46
C VAL A 10 10.91 22.86 16.38
N GLU A 11 11.41 23.15 17.58
CA GLU A 11 11.76 22.13 18.56
C GLU A 11 10.52 21.35 19.01
N PHE A 12 9.37 22.01 19.19
CA PHE A 12 8.11 21.33 19.46
C PHE A 12 7.74 20.36 18.34
N THR A 13 7.80 20.80 17.08
CA THR A 13 7.52 19.94 15.93
C THR A 13 8.48 18.75 15.88
N LEU A 14 9.79 18.99 16.03
CA LEU A 14 10.80 17.92 16.02
C LEU A 14 10.66 16.94 17.19
N ASP A 15 10.18 17.38 18.35
CA ASP A 15 9.87 16.45 19.45
C ASP A 15 8.71 15.51 19.09
N LYS A 16 7.71 16.04 18.39
CA LYS A 16 6.49 15.30 18.01
C LYS A 16 6.72 14.36 16.85
N ILE A 17 7.39 14.78 15.79
CA ILE A 17 7.51 14.02 14.54
C ILE A 17 8.96 13.70 14.13
N GLY A 18 9.94 14.06 14.96
CA GLY A 18 11.34 13.75 14.69
C GLY A 18 11.64 12.25 14.66
N GLY A 19 12.78 11.92 14.06
CA GLY A 19 13.20 10.54 13.82
C GLY A 19 12.74 10.00 12.46
N LYS A 20 13.21 8.79 12.12
CA LYS A 20 12.99 8.21 10.79
C LYS A 20 11.52 7.82 10.55
N TRP A 21 10.84 7.29 11.56
CA TRP A 21 9.62 6.51 11.35
C TRP A 21 8.32 7.25 11.66
N LYS A 22 8.31 8.23 12.57
CA LYS A 22 7.09 8.97 12.94
C LYS A 22 6.43 9.62 11.72
N CYS A 23 7.17 10.42 10.95
CA CYS A 23 6.64 11.03 9.72
C CYS A 23 6.19 10.00 8.68
N VAL A 24 6.86 8.86 8.57
CA VAL A 24 6.49 7.81 7.60
C VAL A 24 5.18 7.12 8.01
N ILE A 25 4.97 6.89 9.31
CA ILE A 25 3.69 6.36 9.81
C ILE A 25 2.56 7.36 9.57
N LEU A 26 2.77 8.64 9.92
CA LEU A 26 1.78 9.69 9.68
C LEU A 26 1.46 9.85 8.18
N TRP A 27 2.48 9.74 7.32
CA TRP A 27 2.30 9.70 5.87
C TRP A 27 1.33 8.59 5.48
N TRP A 28 1.56 7.34 5.91
CA TRP A 28 0.65 6.24 5.54
C TRP A 28 -0.77 6.36 6.13
N LEU A 29 -0.89 6.85 7.38
CA LEU A 29 -2.19 7.05 8.03
C LEU A 29 -2.99 8.23 7.46
N ARG A 30 -2.35 9.13 6.70
CA ARG A 30 -3.06 10.21 5.99
C ARG A 30 -4.07 9.66 4.97
N ARG A 31 -3.88 8.42 4.49
CA ARG A 31 -4.78 7.72 3.56
C ARG A 31 -5.81 6.84 4.28
N GLY A 32 -6.16 7.23 5.50
CA GLY A 32 -7.12 6.52 6.30
C GLY A 32 -6.51 5.48 7.22
N THR A 33 -7.41 4.77 7.89
CA THR A 33 -7.10 3.84 8.97
C THR A 33 -6.27 2.65 8.47
N LYS A 34 -5.32 2.17 9.30
CA LYS A 34 -4.48 0.99 9.02
C LYS A 34 -4.34 0.07 10.23
N ARG A 35 -4.27 -1.24 10.00
CA ARG A 35 -3.85 -2.24 11.00
C ARG A 35 -2.34 -2.31 11.08
N PHE A 36 -1.83 -2.92 12.15
CA PHE A 36 -0.38 -3.11 12.35
C PHE A 36 0.28 -3.89 11.20
N GLY A 37 -0.40 -4.93 10.67
CA GLY A 37 0.11 -5.74 9.56
C GLY A 37 0.27 -4.93 8.28
N GLU A 38 -0.71 -4.09 7.95
CA GLU A 38 -0.67 -3.20 6.79
C GLU A 38 0.51 -2.23 6.88
N LEU A 39 0.69 -1.58 8.05
CA LEU A 39 1.82 -0.68 8.28
C LEU A 39 3.17 -1.40 8.16
N MET A 40 3.28 -2.64 8.62
CA MET A 40 4.49 -3.46 8.44
C MET A 40 4.78 -3.74 6.96
N GLN A 41 3.75 -3.98 6.15
CA GLN A 41 3.91 -4.26 4.72
C GLN A 41 4.25 -3.00 3.92
N LEU A 42 3.68 -1.86 4.27
CA LEU A 42 3.98 -0.56 3.66
C LEU A 42 5.40 -0.05 4.00
N MET A 43 6.05 -0.64 5.01
CA MET A 43 7.31 -0.16 5.56
C MET A 43 8.35 -1.29 5.74
N PRO A 44 8.83 -1.93 4.66
CA PRO A 44 9.65 -3.16 4.73
C PRO A 44 10.97 -3.03 5.53
N GLY A 45 11.44 -1.81 5.82
CA GLY A 45 12.63 -1.57 6.64
C GLY A 45 12.39 -1.39 8.14
N ILE A 46 11.14 -1.37 8.62
CA ILE A 46 10.83 -1.20 10.04
C ILE A 46 10.74 -2.55 10.75
N SER A 47 11.40 -2.69 11.92
CA SER A 47 11.21 -3.87 12.75
C SER A 47 9.88 -3.77 13.52
N ARG A 48 9.25 -4.92 13.82
CA ARG A 48 8.02 -4.97 14.64
C ARG A 48 8.17 -4.20 15.96
N LYS A 49 9.30 -4.40 16.64
CA LYS A 49 9.61 -3.72 17.91
C LYS A 49 9.63 -2.20 17.74
N VAL A 50 10.28 -1.71 16.70
CA VAL A 50 10.35 -0.26 16.41
C VAL A 50 8.97 0.28 16.05
N LEU A 51 8.21 -0.40 15.18
CA LEU A 51 6.85 0.04 14.84
C LEU A 51 5.96 0.12 16.09
N THR A 52 5.98 -0.89 16.97
CA THR A 52 5.23 -0.86 18.23
C THR A 52 5.61 0.34 19.10
N THR A 53 6.91 0.63 19.25
CA THR A 53 7.37 1.78 20.03
C THR A 53 6.90 3.09 19.41
N GLN A 54 7.05 3.26 18.10
CA GLN A 54 6.67 4.50 17.41
C GLN A 54 5.16 4.75 17.43
N LEU A 55 4.33 3.71 17.28
CA LEU A 55 2.88 3.83 17.40
C LEU A 55 2.46 4.25 18.82
N ARG A 56 3.08 3.69 19.86
CA ARG A 56 2.81 4.10 21.26
C ARG A 56 3.21 5.54 21.54
N GLU A 57 4.35 5.99 21.01
CA GLU A 57 4.79 7.37 21.14
C GLU A 57 3.83 8.33 20.44
N LEU A 58 3.45 8.04 19.19
CA LEU A 58 2.49 8.85 18.43
C LEU A 58 1.09 8.89 19.10
N GLU A 59 0.65 7.78 19.69
CA GLU A 59 -0.60 7.70 20.45
C GLU A 59 -0.51 8.55 21.73
N ALA A 60 0.59 8.44 22.48
CA ALA A 60 0.83 9.25 23.69
C ALA A 60 0.96 10.75 23.37
N ASP A 61 1.52 11.10 22.20
CA ASP A 61 1.60 12.46 21.69
C ASP A 61 0.24 12.98 21.16
N GLY A 62 -0.79 12.13 21.11
CA GLY A 62 -2.13 12.47 20.65
C GLY A 62 -2.24 12.64 19.13
N LEU A 63 -1.25 12.19 18.37
CA LEU A 63 -1.20 12.32 16.91
C LEU A 63 -1.99 11.21 16.21
N ILE A 64 -2.03 10.03 16.81
CA ILE A 64 -2.81 8.90 16.29
C ILE A 64 -3.78 8.37 17.34
N GLY A 65 -4.94 7.91 16.89
CA GLY A 65 -5.88 7.13 17.68
C GLY A 65 -5.60 5.64 17.51
N ARG A 66 -5.89 4.87 18.56
CA ARG A 66 -5.85 3.40 18.54
C ARG A 66 -7.22 2.86 18.93
N GLN A 67 -7.85 2.12 18.02
CA GLN A 67 -9.12 1.47 18.26
C GLN A 67 -8.95 -0.04 18.33
N VAL A 68 -9.49 -0.67 19.39
CA VAL A 68 -9.49 -2.12 19.56
C VAL A 68 -10.90 -2.63 19.32
N PHE A 69 -11.03 -3.60 18.42
CA PHE A 69 -12.29 -4.26 18.14
C PHE A 69 -12.25 -5.67 18.74
N GLN A 70 -13.25 -5.98 19.59
CA GLN A 70 -13.36 -7.25 20.30
C GLN A 70 -14.05 -8.33 19.45
N GLU A 71 -13.73 -8.39 18.17
CA GLU A 71 -14.18 -9.47 17.28
C GLU A 71 -13.21 -10.66 17.36
N THR A 72 -13.56 -11.78 16.72
CA THR A 72 -12.68 -12.96 16.63
C THR A 72 -12.23 -13.13 15.19
N PRO A 73 -10.93 -13.00 14.87
CA PRO A 73 -9.81 -12.64 15.76
C PRO A 73 -9.80 -11.14 16.13
N PRO A 74 -9.25 -10.75 17.30
CA PRO A 74 -9.23 -9.35 17.72
C PRO A 74 -8.38 -8.52 16.78
N ARG A 75 -8.90 -7.36 16.35
CA ARG A 75 -8.18 -6.40 15.50
C ARG A 75 -7.90 -5.09 16.23
N VAL A 76 -6.79 -4.47 15.82
CA VAL A 76 -6.37 -3.16 16.30
C VAL A 76 -6.10 -2.28 15.10
N GLU A 77 -6.65 -1.08 15.14
CA GLU A 77 -6.58 -0.10 14.08
C GLU A 77 -6.01 1.21 14.57
N TYR A 78 -5.28 1.88 13.67
CA TYR A 78 -4.66 3.17 13.91
C TYR A 78 -5.14 4.17 12.87
N SER A 79 -5.45 5.39 13.30
CA SER A 79 -5.90 6.49 12.45
C SER A 79 -5.31 7.80 12.95
N LEU A 80 -5.22 8.81 12.08
CA LEU A 80 -4.86 10.16 12.54
C LEU A 80 -5.97 10.71 13.46
N THR A 81 -5.58 11.39 14.53
CA THR A 81 -6.52 12.22 15.30
C THR A 81 -6.74 13.55 14.60
N ALA A 82 -7.70 14.35 15.07
CA ALA A 82 -7.85 15.74 14.61
C ALA A 82 -6.55 16.56 14.76
N PHE A 83 -5.75 16.28 15.79
CA PHE A 83 -4.43 16.91 15.96
C PHE A 83 -3.40 16.36 14.97
N GLY A 84 -3.35 15.04 14.76
CA GLY A 84 -2.48 14.41 13.77
C GLY A 84 -2.73 14.90 12.35
N GLU A 85 -4.00 15.13 12.00
CA GLU A 85 -4.40 15.66 10.68
C GLU A 85 -3.79 17.04 10.39
N THR A 86 -3.52 17.86 11.42
CA THR A 86 -2.86 19.17 11.22
C THR A 86 -1.43 19.05 10.68
N LEU A 87 -0.82 17.87 10.76
CA LEU A 87 0.54 17.60 10.24
C LEU A 87 0.55 17.12 8.80
N ARG A 88 -0.60 16.81 8.21
CA ARG A 88 -0.70 16.34 6.81
C ARG A 88 0.05 17.24 5.83
N PRO A 89 -0.10 18.58 5.83
CA PRO A 89 0.63 19.45 4.91
C PRO A 89 2.15 19.34 5.05
N ILE A 90 2.66 19.09 6.27
CA ILE A 90 4.10 18.91 6.51
C ILE A 90 4.59 17.62 5.86
N THR A 91 3.85 16.52 6.03
CA THR A 91 4.22 15.23 5.41
C THR A 91 4.19 15.28 3.89
N GLU A 92 3.28 16.05 3.29
CA GLU A 92 3.21 16.30 1.84
C GLU A 92 4.41 17.12 1.35
N LEU A 93 4.73 18.23 2.03
CA LEU A 93 5.91 19.03 1.69
C LEU A 93 7.22 18.23 1.81
N MET A 94 7.33 17.35 2.80
CA MET A 94 8.48 16.45 2.93
C MET A 94 8.57 15.48 1.74
N CYS A 95 7.44 14.93 1.29
CA CYS A 95 7.38 14.04 0.13
C CYS A 95 7.82 14.76 -1.15
N ASP A 96 7.28 15.95 -1.39
CA ASP A 96 7.61 16.75 -2.57
C ASP A 96 9.08 17.18 -2.59
N TRP A 97 9.60 17.61 -1.45
CA TRP A 97 11.03 17.93 -1.32
C TRP A 97 11.91 16.71 -1.61
N GLY A 98 11.52 15.53 -1.11
CA GLY A 98 12.22 14.27 -1.37
C GLY A 98 12.24 13.90 -2.85
N LYS A 99 11.09 14.03 -3.54
CA LYS A 99 10.98 13.83 -5.00
C LYS A 99 11.88 14.78 -5.79
N ALA A 100 11.97 16.04 -5.36
CA ALA A 100 12.75 17.07 -6.07
C ALA A 100 14.27 16.96 -5.87
N ASN A 101 14.73 16.52 -4.69
CA ASN A 101 16.15 16.58 -4.30
C ASN A 101 16.85 15.22 -4.28
N ALA A 102 16.09 14.14 -4.40
CA ALA A 102 16.61 12.79 -4.41
C ALA A 102 16.07 12.01 -5.63
N PRO A 103 16.14 12.55 -6.87
CA PRO A 103 15.57 11.89 -8.05
C PRO A 103 16.23 10.53 -8.37
N GLN A 104 17.46 10.30 -7.88
CA GLN A 104 18.15 9.02 -7.96
C GLN A 104 17.47 7.92 -7.14
N PHE A 105 16.75 8.30 -6.08
CA PHE A 105 15.87 7.39 -5.37
C PHE A 105 14.59 7.31 -6.19
N GLN A 106 14.37 6.15 -6.81
CA GLN A 106 13.20 5.89 -7.64
C GLN A 106 11.93 5.80 -6.78
N PHE A 107 11.48 6.91 -6.20
CA PHE A 107 10.20 6.99 -5.50
C PHE A 107 9.09 6.79 -6.52
N GLY A 108 8.62 5.55 -6.67
CA GLY A 108 7.64 5.21 -7.69
C GLY A 108 8.15 5.23 -9.13
N LEU A 109 9.47 5.29 -9.36
CA LEU A 109 10.10 5.25 -10.69
C LEU A 109 10.72 3.87 -11.00
N MET A 110 10.36 2.84 -10.23
CA MET A 110 10.87 1.49 -10.46
C MET A 110 10.44 0.98 -11.85
N CYS A 111 11.41 0.48 -12.60
CA CYS A 111 11.14 -0.23 -13.84
C CYS A 111 10.40 -1.53 -13.51
N LEU A 112 9.24 -1.75 -14.11
CA LEU A 112 8.43 -2.96 -13.94
C LEU A 112 8.52 -3.88 -15.18
N ARG A 113 9.55 -3.69 -16.02
CA ARG A 113 9.81 -4.58 -17.18
C ARG A 113 9.99 -6.02 -16.71
N GLY A 114 9.53 -6.95 -17.54
CA GLY A 114 9.52 -8.39 -17.20
C GLY A 114 8.27 -8.82 -16.43
N LEU A 115 7.59 -7.90 -15.75
CA LEU A 115 6.35 -8.22 -15.04
C LEU A 115 5.14 -8.22 -15.98
N HIS A 116 4.37 -9.30 -15.92
CA HIS A 116 3.01 -9.37 -16.45
C HIS A 116 2.01 -9.12 -15.32
N ILE A 117 1.32 -7.99 -15.40
CA ILE A 117 0.30 -7.56 -14.46
C ILE A 117 -1.08 -7.83 -15.07
N LEU A 118 -1.92 -8.63 -14.40
CA LEU A 118 -3.33 -8.75 -14.74
C LEU A 118 -4.13 -7.79 -13.86
N ALA A 119 -4.83 -6.84 -14.46
CA ALA A 119 -5.70 -5.91 -13.75
C ALA A 119 -7.17 -6.22 -14.02
N ILE A 120 -7.92 -6.53 -12.97
CA ILE A 120 -9.37 -6.72 -13.02
C ILE A 120 -9.97 -5.40 -12.56
N ALA A 121 -10.39 -4.57 -13.51
CA ALA A 121 -10.63 -3.16 -13.25
C ALA A 121 -11.75 -2.56 -14.10
N THR A 122 -12.38 -1.48 -13.60
CA THR A 122 -13.34 -0.70 -14.40
C THR A 122 -12.63 -0.06 -15.61
N PRO A 123 -13.32 0.32 -16.70
CA PRO A 123 -12.66 0.92 -17.87
C PRO A 123 -11.80 2.15 -17.54
N LEU A 124 -12.23 2.98 -16.59
CA LEU A 124 -11.47 4.16 -16.16
C LEU A 124 -10.19 3.75 -15.43
N THR A 125 -10.29 2.82 -14.49
CA THR A 125 -9.14 2.30 -13.74
C THR A 125 -8.18 1.55 -14.69
N SER A 126 -8.69 0.76 -15.63
CA SER A 126 -7.90 0.07 -16.66
C SER A 126 -7.05 1.03 -17.48
N GLN A 127 -7.64 2.10 -18.00
CA GLN A 127 -6.91 3.12 -18.76
C GLN A 127 -5.79 3.76 -17.93
N ARG A 128 -6.08 4.06 -16.66
CA ARG A 128 -5.09 4.63 -15.73
C ARG A 128 -3.94 3.66 -15.47
N LEU A 129 -4.23 2.39 -15.18
CA LEU A 129 -3.22 1.37 -14.90
C LEU A 129 -2.33 1.06 -16.11
N GLU A 130 -2.90 1.03 -17.31
CA GLU A 130 -2.15 0.86 -18.57
C GLU A 130 -1.18 2.01 -18.81
N ALA A 131 -1.62 3.26 -18.62
CA ALA A 131 -0.75 4.43 -18.72
C ALA A 131 0.33 4.42 -17.61
N GLU A 132 -0.06 4.24 -16.36
CA GLU A 132 0.85 4.36 -15.21
C GLU A 132 1.86 3.22 -15.09
N LEU A 133 1.45 1.97 -15.34
CA LEU A 133 2.31 0.80 -15.17
C LEU A 133 2.87 0.30 -16.50
N GLY A 134 2.08 0.37 -17.56
CA GLY A 134 2.50 -0.04 -18.90
C GLY A 134 3.40 1.00 -19.54
N GLU A 135 2.84 2.12 -19.95
CA GLU A 135 3.56 3.15 -20.72
C GLU A 135 4.69 3.78 -19.90
N LEU A 136 4.42 4.12 -18.64
CA LEU A 136 5.38 4.86 -17.81
C LEU A 136 6.39 3.97 -17.08
N ARG A 137 6.14 2.67 -16.92
CA ARG A 137 7.00 1.76 -16.13
C ARG A 137 7.41 0.48 -16.86
N GLY A 138 6.88 0.22 -18.04
CA GLY A 138 7.28 -0.89 -18.92
C GLY A 138 6.76 -2.26 -18.51
N ALA A 139 5.78 -2.33 -17.60
CA ALA A 139 5.11 -3.60 -17.29
C ALA A 139 4.23 -4.03 -18.47
N LYS A 140 4.06 -5.35 -18.66
CA LYS A 140 3.02 -5.87 -19.54
C LYS A 140 1.71 -5.88 -18.76
N VAL A 141 0.88 -4.87 -18.96
CA VAL A 141 -0.43 -4.77 -18.30
C VAL A 141 -1.49 -5.40 -19.19
N THR A 142 -2.30 -6.31 -18.65
CA THR A 142 -3.49 -6.84 -19.29
C THR A 142 -4.68 -6.49 -18.41
N THR A 143 -5.58 -5.65 -18.92
CA THR A 143 -6.79 -5.26 -18.21
C THR A 143 -7.97 -6.11 -18.67
N VAL A 144 -8.82 -6.52 -17.74
CA VAL A 144 -9.98 -7.37 -18.00
C VAL A 144 -11.14 -7.03 -17.07
N SER A 145 -12.36 -7.38 -17.47
CA SER A 145 -13.48 -7.45 -16.53
C SER A 145 -13.44 -8.75 -15.72
N LEU A 146 -14.17 -8.80 -14.61
CA LEU A 146 -14.22 -10.00 -13.76
C LEU A 146 -14.76 -11.22 -14.53
N ALA A 147 -15.75 -11.03 -15.41
CA ALA A 147 -16.37 -12.11 -16.20
C ALA A 147 -15.38 -12.96 -17.02
N ILE A 148 -14.27 -12.38 -17.47
CA ILE A 148 -13.25 -13.09 -18.27
C ILE A 148 -11.96 -13.37 -17.48
N ALA A 149 -11.85 -12.86 -16.24
CA ALA A 149 -10.62 -12.89 -15.46
C ALA A 149 -10.09 -14.31 -15.22
N LEU A 150 -10.97 -15.26 -14.87
CA LEU A 150 -10.58 -16.66 -14.65
C LEU A 150 -9.99 -17.34 -15.89
N ASN A 151 -10.59 -17.11 -17.05
CA ASN A 151 -10.08 -17.67 -18.31
C ASN A 151 -8.71 -17.08 -18.64
N THR A 152 -8.56 -15.76 -18.46
CA THR A 152 -7.31 -15.05 -18.71
C THR A 152 -6.19 -15.49 -17.75
N LEU A 153 -6.49 -15.69 -16.47
CA LEU A 153 -5.54 -16.19 -15.47
C LEU A 153 -4.87 -17.50 -15.91
N ASN A 154 -5.67 -18.45 -16.41
CA ASN A 154 -5.19 -19.76 -16.88
C ASN A 154 -4.36 -19.69 -18.17
N GLN A 155 -4.49 -18.63 -18.95
CA GLN A 155 -3.77 -18.47 -20.21
C GLN A 155 -2.45 -17.71 -20.06
N ILE A 156 -2.40 -16.78 -19.12
CA ILE A 156 -1.35 -15.77 -19.04
C ILE A 156 -0.36 -16.03 -17.89
N CYS A 157 -0.81 -16.65 -16.78
CA CYS A 157 -0.01 -16.83 -15.56
C CYS A 157 0.72 -15.54 -15.13
N PRO A 158 -0.01 -14.47 -14.75
CA PRO A 158 0.58 -13.19 -14.41
C PRO A 158 1.48 -13.28 -13.16
N ASN A 159 2.46 -12.40 -13.05
CA ASN A 159 3.31 -12.27 -11.85
C ASN A 159 2.53 -11.66 -10.67
N ILE A 160 1.56 -10.80 -10.97
CA ILE A 160 0.76 -10.11 -9.96
C ILE A 160 -0.63 -9.77 -10.51
N VAL A 161 -1.63 -9.77 -9.62
CA VAL A 161 -3.01 -9.40 -9.95
C VAL A 161 -3.39 -8.11 -9.21
N LEU A 162 -3.94 -7.14 -9.94
CA LEU A 162 -4.58 -5.95 -9.36
C LEU A 162 -6.09 -6.14 -9.45
N ILE A 163 -6.81 -5.91 -8.36
CA ILE A 163 -8.26 -6.07 -8.32
C ILE A 163 -8.89 -4.75 -7.86
N ASP A 164 -9.66 -4.13 -8.74
CA ASP A 164 -10.50 -2.99 -8.41
C ASP A 164 -11.77 -3.48 -7.70
N TYR A 165 -11.85 -3.22 -6.40
CA TYR A 165 -13.00 -3.61 -5.57
C TYR A 165 -14.23 -2.71 -5.75
N SER A 166 -14.09 -1.60 -6.50
CA SER A 166 -15.25 -0.77 -6.86
C SER A 166 -16.20 -1.47 -7.85
N ILE A 167 -15.75 -2.58 -8.44
CA ILE A 167 -16.60 -3.47 -9.24
C ILE A 167 -17.52 -4.23 -8.27
N ASP A 168 -18.81 -3.90 -8.27
CA ASP A 168 -19.85 -4.53 -7.45
C ASP A 168 -20.19 -5.95 -7.97
N GLU A 169 -19.22 -6.85 -7.90
CA GLU A 169 -19.35 -8.23 -8.31
C GLU A 169 -18.79 -9.20 -7.25
N ASP A 170 -19.25 -10.44 -7.29
CA ASP A 170 -18.83 -11.50 -6.37
C ASP A 170 -17.48 -12.09 -6.81
N PHE A 171 -16.42 -11.78 -6.05
CA PHE A 171 -15.06 -12.25 -6.31
C PHE A 171 -14.75 -13.63 -5.73
N ASP A 172 -15.69 -14.32 -5.07
CA ASP A 172 -15.40 -15.56 -4.32
C ASP A 172 -14.76 -16.66 -5.20
N LEU A 173 -15.25 -16.84 -6.43
CA LEU A 173 -14.68 -17.81 -7.38
C LEU A 173 -13.27 -17.42 -7.88
N LEU A 174 -13.04 -16.12 -8.08
CA LEU A 174 -11.73 -15.60 -8.47
C LEU A 174 -10.73 -15.80 -7.33
N HIS A 175 -11.17 -15.55 -6.11
CA HIS A 175 -10.34 -15.64 -4.92
C HIS A 175 -9.84 -17.06 -4.63
N GLU A 176 -10.74 -18.05 -4.70
CA GLU A 176 -10.34 -19.47 -4.59
C GLU A 176 -9.38 -19.88 -5.72
N SER A 177 -9.57 -19.34 -6.92
CA SER A 177 -8.66 -19.57 -8.04
C SER A 177 -7.27 -18.94 -7.80
N LEU A 178 -7.19 -17.74 -7.22
CA LEU A 178 -5.91 -17.10 -6.89
C LEU A 178 -5.13 -17.85 -5.80
N LYS A 179 -5.81 -18.50 -4.85
CA LYS A 179 -5.16 -19.33 -3.84
C LYS A 179 -4.59 -20.63 -4.39
N THR A 180 -5.25 -21.19 -5.40
CA THR A 180 -4.89 -22.48 -5.99
C THR A 180 -3.87 -22.34 -7.13
N LEU A 181 -3.91 -21.22 -7.85
CA LEU A 181 -2.95 -20.88 -8.89
C LEU A 181 -1.63 -20.43 -8.26
N THR A 182 -0.63 -21.28 -8.38
CA THR A 182 0.75 -20.95 -8.04
C THR A 182 1.51 -20.53 -9.29
N ALA A 183 2.31 -19.48 -9.20
CA ALA A 183 3.31 -19.18 -10.22
C ALA A 183 4.35 -20.33 -10.32
N ASP A 184 5.24 -20.27 -11.31
CA ASP A 184 6.34 -21.24 -11.49
C ASP A 184 7.18 -21.46 -10.21
N SER A 185 7.18 -20.49 -9.30
CA SER A 185 7.85 -20.50 -8.00
C SER A 185 7.13 -21.28 -6.87
N GLN A 186 6.05 -22.03 -7.17
CA GLN A 186 5.21 -22.77 -6.20
C GLN A 186 4.59 -21.89 -5.11
N LYS A 187 4.58 -20.57 -5.28
CA LYS A 187 3.89 -19.61 -4.41
C LYS A 187 2.61 -19.12 -5.08
N PRO A 188 1.54 -18.88 -4.31
CA PRO A 188 0.31 -18.30 -4.86
C PRO A 188 0.63 -16.94 -5.50
N ILE A 189 -0.04 -16.65 -6.62
CA ILE A 189 0.16 -15.38 -7.32
C ILE A 189 -0.25 -14.23 -6.37
N PRO A 190 0.64 -13.27 -6.08
CA PRO A 190 0.30 -12.16 -5.21
C PRO A 190 -0.79 -11.29 -5.83
N ALA A 191 -1.65 -10.72 -4.99
CA ALA A 191 -2.71 -9.84 -5.41
C ALA A 191 -2.78 -8.57 -4.55
N VAL A 192 -3.08 -7.45 -5.20
CA VAL A 192 -3.30 -6.14 -4.58
C VAL A 192 -4.74 -5.71 -4.84
N ALA A 193 -5.47 -5.41 -3.76
CA ALA A 193 -6.81 -4.85 -3.86
C ALA A 193 -6.75 -3.31 -3.92
N LEU A 194 -7.39 -2.70 -4.91
CA LEU A 194 -7.65 -1.27 -4.97
C LEU A 194 -9.05 -1.04 -4.41
N ILE A 195 -9.17 -0.26 -3.35
CA ILE A 195 -10.40 -0.12 -2.55
C ILE A 195 -10.81 1.36 -2.46
N ALA A 196 -12.10 1.65 -2.51
CA ALA A 196 -12.65 3.00 -2.41
C ALA A 196 -13.06 3.38 -0.98
N ASN A 197 -13.31 2.41 -0.10
CA ASN A 197 -13.84 2.64 1.24
C ASN A 197 -13.46 1.55 2.26
N ASP A 198 -13.78 1.80 3.53
CA ASP A 198 -13.46 0.89 4.64
C ASP A 198 -14.25 -0.44 4.58
N GLN A 199 -15.44 -0.46 3.96
CA GLN A 199 -16.21 -1.71 3.80
C GLN A 199 -15.50 -2.65 2.82
N GLU A 200 -15.02 -2.13 1.69
CA GLU A 200 -14.20 -2.86 0.74
C GLU A 200 -12.86 -3.28 1.35
N ARG A 201 -12.25 -2.43 2.20
CA ARG A 201 -11.05 -2.79 2.98
C ARG A 201 -11.28 -4.03 3.82
N ASP A 202 -12.33 -4.03 4.62
CA ASP A 202 -12.61 -5.14 5.54
C ASP A 202 -12.95 -6.43 4.77
N ARG A 203 -13.62 -6.34 3.60
CA ARG A 203 -13.81 -7.47 2.67
C ARG A 203 -12.50 -8.00 2.10
N ALA A 204 -11.62 -7.13 1.62
CA ALA A 204 -10.32 -7.54 1.07
C ALA A 204 -9.46 -8.24 2.15
N ILE A 205 -9.50 -7.76 3.39
CA ILE A 205 -8.78 -8.39 4.51
C ILE A 205 -9.40 -9.75 4.87
N SER A 206 -10.72 -9.89 4.91
CA SER A 206 -11.37 -11.16 5.25
C SER A 206 -11.14 -12.24 4.19
N GLN A 207 -11.05 -11.84 2.93
CA GLN A 207 -10.64 -12.72 1.84
C GLN A 207 -9.13 -13.03 1.94
N GLY A 208 -8.32 -12.18 2.56
CA GLY A 208 -6.90 -12.46 2.83
C GLY A 208 -5.97 -11.88 1.77
N PHE A 209 -6.40 -10.81 1.10
CA PHE A 209 -5.52 -10.01 0.25
C PHE A 209 -4.44 -9.36 1.11
N PRO A 210 -3.15 -9.66 0.85
CA PRO A 210 -2.07 -9.21 1.72
C PRO A 210 -1.87 -7.70 1.62
N ILE A 211 -2.13 -7.08 0.46
CA ILE A 211 -1.98 -5.63 0.27
C ILE A 211 -3.28 -5.07 -0.30
N HIS A 212 -3.71 -3.95 0.25
CA HIS A 212 -4.86 -3.19 -0.25
C HIS A 212 -4.56 -1.68 -0.17
N LEU A 213 -4.89 -0.96 -1.23
CA LEU A 213 -4.54 0.45 -1.43
C LEU A 213 -5.82 1.28 -1.62
N MET A 214 -5.93 2.38 -0.89
CA MET A 214 -7.11 3.25 -0.97
C MET A 214 -7.04 4.16 -2.19
N GLU A 215 -8.05 4.07 -3.05
CA GLU A 215 -8.25 4.96 -4.18
C GLU A 215 -8.55 6.40 -3.70
N PRO A 216 -8.04 7.44 -4.39
CA PRO A 216 -7.13 7.37 -5.54
C PRO A 216 -5.70 6.98 -5.12
N VAL A 217 -5.17 5.93 -5.76
CA VAL A 217 -3.84 5.40 -5.44
C VAL A 217 -2.78 6.18 -6.19
N GLU A 218 -1.79 6.73 -5.46
CA GLU A 218 -0.62 7.33 -6.10
C GLU A 218 0.21 6.26 -6.81
N THR A 219 0.70 6.56 -8.02
CA THR A 219 1.58 5.66 -8.79
C THR A 219 2.75 5.15 -7.97
N SER A 220 3.33 5.99 -7.10
CA SER A 220 4.47 5.58 -6.27
C SER A 220 4.14 4.53 -5.21
N GLU A 221 2.94 4.61 -4.64
CA GLU A 221 2.44 3.62 -3.69
C GLU A 221 2.10 2.31 -4.40
N LEU A 222 1.46 2.39 -5.56
CA LEU A 222 1.13 1.22 -6.37
C LEU A 222 2.40 0.48 -6.82
N VAL A 223 3.38 1.20 -7.35
CA VAL A 223 4.68 0.63 -7.76
C VAL A 223 5.42 0.03 -6.57
N GLY A 224 5.43 0.71 -5.42
CA GLY A 224 6.06 0.17 -4.20
C GLY A 224 5.37 -1.10 -3.67
N ALA A 225 4.03 -1.16 -3.73
CA ALA A 225 3.28 -2.35 -3.38
C ALA A 225 3.59 -3.53 -4.31
N ILE A 226 3.64 -3.29 -5.62
CA ILE A 226 4.03 -4.30 -6.61
C ILE A 226 5.43 -4.82 -6.32
N ALA A 227 6.40 -3.92 -6.16
CA ALA A 227 7.81 -4.29 -5.91
C ALA A 227 8.03 -5.06 -4.59
N ASN A 228 7.19 -4.84 -3.58
CA ASN A 228 7.25 -5.62 -2.33
C ASN A 228 6.74 -7.06 -2.49
N LEU A 229 5.91 -7.30 -3.50
CA LEU A 229 5.28 -8.60 -3.76
C LEU A 229 6.00 -9.41 -4.84
N THR A 230 6.76 -8.76 -5.71
CA THR A 230 7.55 -9.40 -6.76
C THR A 230 9.00 -9.60 -6.32
N SER A 231 9.62 -10.71 -6.72
CA SER A 231 11.02 -10.98 -6.41
C SER A 231 11.96 -10.21 -7.34
N ALA A 232 13.24 -10.07 -6.95
CA ALA A 232 14.25 -9.52 -7.85
C ALA A 232 14.41 -10.36 -9.14
N GLU A 233 14.18 -11.67 -9.05
CA GLU A 233 14.21 -12.60 -10.19
C GLU A 233 13.05 -12.34 -11.17
N ASP A 234 11.87 -11.91 -10.69
CA ASP A 234 10.74 -11.53 -11.54
C ASP A 234 10.97 -10.22 -12.31
N MET A 235 11.87 -9.36 -11.80
CA MET A 235 12.18 -8.04 -12.36
C MET A 235 13.43 -8.04 -13.26
N GLU A 236 14.08 -9.20 -13.43
CA GLU A 236 15.19 -9.42 -14.36
C GLU A 236 14.84 -10.48 -15.41
N GLY A 237 14.35 -10.01 -16.56
CA GLY A 237 14.26 -10.79 -17.78
C GLY A 237 14.36 -9.84 -18.98
N TYR A 238 15.38 -10.05 -19.81
CA TYR A 238 15.73 -9.25 -21.00
C TYR A 238 16.51 -7.95 -20.73
N ALA A 239 17.68 -8.12 -20.10
CA ALA A 239 18.83 -7.28 -20.44
C ALA A 239 19.57 -7.92 -21.62
N GLU A 240 19.11 -7.61 -22.84
CA GLU A 240 19.93 -7.55 -24.06
C GLU A 240 19.60 -6.27 -24.81
#